data_AF-R1I909-F1
#
_entry.id   AF-R1I909-F1
#
_cell.length_a   1.000
_cell.length_b   1.000
_cell.length_c   1.000
_cell.angle_alpha   90.00
_cell.angle_beta   90.00
_cell.angle_gamma   90.00
#
_symmetry.space_group_name_H-M   'P 1'
#
loop_
_entity.id
_entity.type
_entity.pdbx_description
1 polymer ?
#
loop_
_entity_poly.entity_id
_entity_poly.type
_entity_poly.pdbx_seq_one_letter_code
_entity_poly.pdbx_strand_id
1 'polypeptide(L)'
;MIEITVKLRSKVGPDGRGQFQPTSFTEWIGRRVEVTGLDPALHHVLKAVENTEDGATSTLTIESHAEQGPDITADLSVRWDTPTSEVRAHVDGEHLVTARLDAPLQPGQTVRAGDQLYTVADVSHPARQDDGTTDGPDYQHVELTPIEEPPPVRDLGASAFGALLAGG
;
A
#
# COMPACT_ATOMS: atom_id res chain seq x y z
N MET A 1 -11.27 -6.95 3.32
CA MET A 1 -11.17 -7.03 1.85
C MET A 1 -12.52 -6.62 1.27
N ILE A 2 -12.52 -5.67 0.34
CA ILE A 2 -13.72 -5.11 -0.28
C ILE A 2 -13.48 -5.12 -1.80
N GLU A 3 -14.40 -5.66 -2.58
CA GLU A 3 -14.36 -5.58 -4.04
C GLU A 3 -15.18 -4.36 -4.50
N ILE A 4 -14.62 -3.57 -5.41
CA ILE A 4 -15.23 -2.36 -5.96
C ILE A 4 -15.22 -2.45 -7.48
N THR A 5 -16.36 -2.18 -8.11
CA THR A 5 -16.47 -2.13 -9.57
C THR A 5 -16.56 -0.67 -10.03
N VAL A 6 -15.65 -0.26 -10.92
CA VAL A 6 -15.65 1.07 -11.52
C VAL A 6 -16.00 0.95 -13.00
N LYS A 7 -17.00 1.73 -13.45
CA LYS A 7 -17.47 1.70 -14.84
C LYS A 7 -17.08 2.98 -15.57
N LEU A 8 -16.21 2.86 -16.56
CA LEU A 8 -15.78 3.93 -17.45
C LEU A 8 -16.61 3.91 -18.72
N ARG A 9 -16.89 5.10 -19.26
CA ARG A 9 -17.57 5.27 -20.56
C ARG A 9 -16.66 6.01 -21.52
N SER A 10 -16.53 5.51 -22.73
CA SER A 10 -15.78 6.21 -23.77
C SER A 10 -16.57 7.42 -24.25
N LYS A 11 -15.84 8.51 -24.54
CA LYS A 11 -16.39 9.65 -25.27
C LYS A 11 -16.02 9.48 -26.74
N VAL A 12 -16.86 8.77 -27.47
CA VAL A 12 -16.63 8.46 -28.88
C VAL A 12 -16.86 9.74 -29.70
N GLY A 13 -15.80 10.20 -30.38
CA GLY A 13 -15.88 11.27 -31.37
C GLY A 13 -16.63 10.82 -32.64
N PRO A 14 -17.08 11.76 -33.49
CA PRO A 14 -17.78 11.44 -34.74
C PRO A 14 -16.93 10.61 -35.73
N ASP A 15 -15.62 10.52 -35.52
CA ASP A 15 -14.66 9.72 -36.27
C ASP A 15 -14.37 8.34 -35.63
N GLY A 16 -15.12 7.94 -34.60
CA GLY A 16 -14.93 6.69 -33.88
C GLY A 16 -13.74 6.70 -32.90
N ARG A 17 -13.00 7.81 -32.81
CA ARG A 17 -11.88 7.93 -31.88
C ARG A 17 -12.38 8.08 -30.45
N GLY A 18 -11.71 7.38 -29.52
CA GLY A 18 -12.03 7.41 -28.10
C GLY A 18 -12.67 6.12 -27.57
N GLN A 19 -13.03 5.16 -28.44
CA GLN A 19 -13.47 3.83 -28.02
C GLN A 19 -12.35 3.09 -27.26
N PHE A 20 -12.75 2.35 -26.21
CA PHE A 20 -11.85 1.41 -25.55
C PHE A 20 -11.51 0.27 -26.50
N GLN A 21 -10.23 -0.08 -26.58
CA GLN A 21 -9.81 -1.29 -27.27
C GLN A 21 -10.15 -2.50 -26.40
N PRO A 22 -10.30 -3.71 -26.99
CA PRO A 22 -10.53 -4.92 -26.20
C PRO A 22 -9.49 -5.14 -25.10
N THR A 23 -8.25 -4.69 -25.31
CA THR A 23 -7.13 -4.81 -24.37
C THR A 23 -6.89 -3.56 -23.51
N SER A 24 -7.74 -2.53 -23.60
CA SER A 24 -7.55 -1.32 -22.80
C SER A 24 -7.48 -1.66 -21.31
N PHE A 25 -6.45 -1.15 -20.63
CA PHE A 25 -6.18 -1.29 -19.18
C PHE A 25 -5.83 -2.70 -18.70
N THR A 26 -5.78 -3.70 -19.59
CA THR A 26 -5.43 -5.08 -19.21
C THR A 26 -3.99 -5.18 -18.71
N GLU A 27 -3.11 -4.28 -19.16
CA GLU A 27 -1.72 -4.17 -18.72
C GLU A 27 -1.56 -3.67 -17.27
N TRP A 28 -2.65 -3.22 -16.64
CA TRP A 28 -2.65 -2.78 -15.24
C TRP A 28 -3.20 -3.82 -14.28
N ILE A 29 -3.66 -4.97 -14.78
CA ILE A 29 -4.10 -6.07 -13.92
C ILE A 29 -2.95 -6.51 -13.00
N GLY A 30 -3.24 -6.64 -11.72
CA GLY A 30 -2.29 -6.94 -10.64
C GLY A 30 -1.52 -5.73 -10.10
N ARG A 31 -1.73 -4.53 -10.66
CA ARG A 31 -1.04 -3.31 -10.21
C ARG A 31 -1.88 -2.52 -9.22
N ARG A 32 -1.20 -1.78 -8.34
CA ARG A 32 -1.81 -0.76 -7.49
C ARG A 32 -2.38 0.37 -8.36
N VAL A 33 -3.62 0.75 -8.10
CA VAL A 33 -4.32 1.80 -8.84
C VAL A 33 -4.80 2.90 -7.89
N GLU A 34 -4.64 4.15 -8.30
CA GLU A 34 -5.23 5.31 -7.63
C GLU A 34 -6.39 5.80 -8.50
N VAL A 35 -7.61 5.54 -8.04
CA VAL A 35 -8.84 5.93 -8.75
C VAL A 35 -9.54 7.03 -7.99
N THR A 36 -9.88 8.12 -8.68
CA THR A 36 -10.59 9.26 -8.12
C THR A 36 -11.91 8.80 -7.49
N GLY A 37 -12.11 9.15 -6.22
CA GLY A 37 -13.32 8.80 -5.46
C GLY A 37 -13.22 7.49 -4.65
N LEU A 38 -12.12 6.74 -4.77
CA LEU A 38 -11.78 5.69 -3.81
C LEU A 38 -10.97 6.28 -2.65
N ASP A 39 -11.05 5.63 -1.48
CA ASP A 39 -10.37 6.08 -0.27
C ASP A 39 -8.84 5.94 -0.44
N PRO A 40 -8.08 7.04 -0.49
CA PRO A 40 -6.63 6.98 -0.71
C PRO A 40 -5.87 6.26 0.42
N ALA A 41 -6.49 6.04 1.59
CA ALA A 41 -5.89 5.29 2.69
C ALA A 41 -5.92 3.76 2.49
N LEU A 42 -6.65 3.26 1.48
CA LEU A 42 -6.75 1.83 1.18
C LEU A 42 -5.81 1.44 0.03
N HIS A 43 -5.32 0.19 0.10
CA HIS A 43 -4.54 -0.40 -0.97
C HIS A 43 -5.49 -1.00 -2.00
N HIS A 44 -5.48 -0.44 -3.22
CA HIS A 44 -6.37 -0.78 -4.31
C HIS A 44 -5.61 -1.48 -5.43
N VAL A 45 -6.00 -2.71 -5.78
CA VAL A 45 -5.37 -3.50 -6.85
C VAL A 45 -6.39 -3.81 -7.94
N LEU A 46 -6.06 -3.54 -9.20
CA LEU A 46 -6.90 -3.94 -10.33
C LEU A 46 -6.83 -5.45 -10.55
N LYS A 47 -7.95 -6.16 -10.45
CA LYS A 47 -8.01 -7.62 -10.62
C LYS A 47 -8.51 -8.05 -11.98
N ALA A 48 -9.45 -7.32 -12.56
CA ALA A 48 -10.03 -7.66 -13.84
C ALA A 48 -10.46 -6.42 -14.61
N VAL A 49 -10.52 -6.56 -15.92
CA VAL A 49 -11.04 -5.56 -16.86
C VAL A 49 -11.97 -6.26 -17.84
N GLU A 50 -13.17 -5.72 -18.00
CA GLU A 50 -14.14 -6.16 -19.00
C GLU A 50 -14.48 -4.99 -19.92
N ASN A 51 -14.06 -5.06 -21.17
CA ASN A 51 -14.37 -4.08 -22.21
C ASN A 51 -15.53 -4.59 -23.06
N THR A 52 -16.53 -3.74 -23.33
CA THR A 52 -17.62 -4.10 -24.23
C THR A 52 -17.12 -4.18 -25.68
N GLU A 53 -17.71 -5.07 -26.49
CA GLU A 53 -17.31 -5.26 -27.90
C GLU A 53 -17.43 -3.99 -28.74
N ASP A 54 -18.37 -3.12 -28.40
CA ASP A 54 -18.59 -1.83 -29.05
C ASP A 54 -17.61 -0.73 -28.60
N GLY A 55 -16.70 -1.04 -27.66
CA GLY A 55 -15.73 -0.10 -27.09
C GLY A 55 -16.37 1.06 -26.31
N ALA A 56 -17.67 0.99 -26.02
CA ALA A 56 -18.42 2.04 -25.35
C ALA A 56 -18.11 2.10 -23.84
N THR A 57 -17.78 0.95 -23.25
CA THR A 57 -17.67 0.78 -21.80
C THR A 57 -16.45 -0.07 -21.43
N SER A 58 -15.77 0.32 -20.36
CA SER A 58 -14.79 -0.50 -19.67
C SER A 58 -15.19 -0.65 -18.20
N THR A 59 -15.26 -1.88 -17.71
CA THR A 59 -15.56 -2.21 -16.32
C THR A 59 -14.28 -2.71 -15.65
N LEU A 60 -13.85 -2.02 -14.60
CA LEU A 60 -12.67 -2.34 -13.81
C LEU A 60 -13.09 -2.96 -12.47
N THR A 61 -12.58 -4.14 -12.14
CA THR A 61 -12.79 -4.78 -10.83
C THR A 61 -11.56 -4.54 -9.97
N ILE A 62 -11.73 -3.81 -8.88
CA ILE A 62 -10.66 -3.37 -7.98
C ILE A 62 -10.86 -4.04 -6.62
N GLU A 63 -9.84 -4.78 -6.17
CA GLU A 63 -9.79 -5.31 -4.82
C GLU A 63 -9.15 -4.27 -3.91
N SER A 64 -9.86 -3.90 -2.85
CA SER A 64 -9.44 -2.92 -1.87
C SER A 64 -9.23 -3.58 -0.52
N HIS A 65 -8.08 -3.36 0.09
CA HIS A 65 -7.79 -3.84 1.42
C HIS A 65 -7.09 -2.76 2.24
N ALA A 66 -7.36 -2.73 3.54
CA ALA A 66 -6.50 -2.00 4.45
C ALA A 66 -5.13 -2.68 4.39
N GLU A 67 -4.07 -1.90 4.18
CA GLU A 67 -2.70 -2.40 4.24
C GLU A 67 -2.50 -3.07 5.60
N GLN A 68 -2.41 -4.40 5.61
CA GLN A 68 -2.18 -5.14 6.84
C GLN A 68 -0.69 -5.17 7.10
N GLY A 69 -0.25 -4.32 8.03
CA GLY A 69 1.09 -4.36 8.60
C GLY A 69 1.13 -3.50 9.86
N PRO A 70 1.95 -3.85 10.86
CA PRO A 70 2.20 -2.94 11.97
C PRO A 70 2.82 -1.66 11.41
N ASP A 71 2.14 -0.54 11.63
CA ASP A 71 2.64 0.78 11.32
C ASP A 71 3.64 1.17 12.41
N ILE A 72 4.93 1.17 12.06
CA ILE A 72 6.02 1.49 13.00
C ILE A 72 6.01 3.00 13.33
N THR A 73 5.39 3.83 12.48
CA THR A 73 5.32 5.29 12.60
C THR A 73 4.11 5.79 13.39
N ALA A 74 3.02 5.02 13.46
CA ALA A 74 1.82 5.39 14.17
C ALA A 74 1.70 4.62 15.50
N ASP A 75 2.27 5.20 16.56
CA ASP A 75 2.01 4.89 17.97
C ASP A 75 1.58 3.45 18.29
N LEU A 76 2.57 2.56 18.48
CA LEU A 76 2.30 1.28 19.11
C LEU A 76 2.06 1.45 20.61
N SER A 77 0.77 1.45 20.95
CA SER A 77 0.16 0.90 22.16
C SER A 77 0.95 1.14 23.46
N VAL A 78 0.65 2.26 24.12
CA VAL A 78 0.88 2.45 25.57
C VAL A 78 -0.14 1.60 26.35
N ARG A 79 -0.08 0.27 26.23
CA ARG A 79 -0.76 -0.64 27.17
C ARG A 79 0.19 -0.89 28.33
N TRP A 80 -0.10 -0.26 29.46
CA TRP A 80 0.72 -0.25 30.69
C TRP A 80 1.02 -1.66 31.25
N ASP A 81 0.31 -2.70 30.81
CA ASP A 81 0.31 -4.05 31.37
C ASP A 81 0.87 -5.15 30.44
N THR A 82 1.31 -4.81 29.22
CA THR A 82 1.87 -5.79 28.27
C THR A 82 3.38 -5.53 28.09
N PRO A 83 4.26 -6.55 28.19
CA PRO A 83 5.70 -6.35 27.98
C PRO A 83 5.97 -5.90 26.55
N THR A 84 6.37 -4.64 26.38
CA THR A 84 6.71 -4.05 25.07
C THR A 84 8.18 -4.28 24.72
N SER A 85 8.48 -4.50 23.45
CA SER A 85 9.84 -4.53 22.90
C SER A 85 10.20 -3.18 22.29
N GLU A 86 11.32 -2.57 22.71
CA GLU A 86 11.88 -1.41 22.02
C GLU A 86 12.57 -1.87 20.74
N VAL A 87 12.14 -1.33 19.60
CA VAL A 87 12.63 -1.67 18.26
C VAL A 87 13.25 -0.43 17.63
N ARG A 88 14.47 -0.58 17.09
CA ARG A 88 15.18 0.45 16.32
C ARG A 88 15.40 -0.04 14.91
N ALA A 89 14.65 0.54 13.98
CA ALA A 89 14.69 0.19 12.58
C ALA A 89 15.75 1.01 11.83
N HIS A 90 16.49 0.36 10.96
CA HIS A 90 17.53 0.93 10.12
C HIS A 90 17.34 0.51 8.66
N VAL A 91 17.80 1.35 7.73
CA VAL A 91 17.87 1.05 6.30
C VAL A 91 19.27 1.40 5.83
N ASP A 92 19.98 0.46 5.21
CA ASP A 92 21.36 0.64 4.77
C ASP A 92 22.30 1.16 5.89
N GLY A 93 22.03 0.75 7.13
CA GLY A 93 22.76 1.18 8.34
C GLY A 93 22.40 2.57 8.86
N GLU A 94 21.49 3.30 8.20
CA GLU A 94 20.97 4.59 8.69
C GLU A 94 19.74 4.36 9.59
N HIS A 95 19.69 5.04 10.74
CA HIS A 95 18.56 4.96 11.66
C HIS A 95 17.32 5.60 11.04
N LEU A 96 16.24 4.82 10.93
CA LEU A 96 14.98 5.28 10.37
C LEU A 96 14.01 5.73 11.47
N VAL A 97 13.74 4.86 12.46
CA VAL A 97 12.73 5.10 13.50
C VAL A 97 12.95 4.22 14.73
N THR A 98 12.43 4.67 15.88
CA THR A 98 12.36 3.87 17.12
C THR A 98 10.90 3.73 17.54
N ALA A 99 10.47 2.51 17.84
CA ALA A 99 9.10 2.21 18.26
C ALA A 99 9.07 1.23 19.45
N ARG A 100 7.97 1.20 20.20
CA ARG A 100 7.71 0.19 21.24
C ARG A 100 6.59 -0.72 20.80
N LEU A 101 6.91 -1.96 20.46
CA LEU A 101 5.94 -2.90 19.91
C LEU A 101 5.45 -3.89 20.97
N ASP A 102 4.23 -4.39 20.82
CA ASP A 102 3.71 -5.47 21.68
C ASP A 102 4.45 -6.80 21.49
N ALA A 103 5.17 -6.96 20.38
CA ALA A 103 5.97 -8.13 20.06
C ALA A 103 7.21 -7.75 19.22
N PRO A 104 8.33 -8.49 19.35
CA PRO A 104 9.51 -8.30 18.52
C PRO A 104 9.21 -8.65 17.05
N LEU A 105 9.81 -7.88 16.13
CA LEU A 105 9.74 -8.16 14.69
C LEU A 105 10.55 -9.41 14.34
N GLN A 106 10.17 -10.07 13.24
CA GLN A 106 10.85 -11.28 12.74
C GLN A 106 11.38 -11.07 11.31
N PRO A 107 12.52 -11.69 10.94
CA PRO A 107 12.98 -11.70 9.55
C PRO A 107 11.92 -12.18 8.57
N GLY A 108 11.81 -11.51 7.42
CA GLY A 108 10.80 -11.75 6.39
C GLY A 108 9.43 -11.10 6.64
N GLN A 109 9.22 -10.48 7.80
CA GLN A 109 7.98 -9.77 8.09
C GLN A 109 7.88 -8.45 7.30
N THR A 110 6.71 -8.16 6.75
CA THR A 110 6.42 -6.85 6.13
C THR A 110 6.00 -5.85 7.19
N VAL A 111 6.57 -4.66 7.13
CA VAL A 111 6.31 -3.56 8.06
C VAL A 111 6.18 -2.24 7.31
N ARG A 112 5.46 -1.28 7.88
CA ARG A 112 5.31 0.06 7.31
C ARG A 112 6.06 1.07 8.17
N ALA A 113 6.86 1.94 7.55
CA ALA A 113 7.47 3.09 8.19
C ALA A 113 7.25 4.34 7.31
N GLY A 114 6.51 5.31 7.82
CA GLY A 114 5.91 6.38 7.04
C GLY A 114 4.91 5.82 6.02
N ASP A 115 5.01 6.30 4.79
CA ASP A 115 4.21 5.85 3.65
C ASP A 115 4.86 4.70 2.86
N GLN A 116 5.99 4.16 3.33
CA GLN A 116 6.79 3.16 2.62
C GLN A 116 6.71 1.80 3.31
N LEU A 117 6.55 0.75 2.49
CA LEU A 117 6.62 -0.64 2.95
C LEU A 117 8.06 -1.16 2.88
N TYR A 118 8.41 -1.94 3.89
CA TYR A 118 9.70 -2.58 4.04
C TYR A 118 9.52 -4.05 4.42
N THR A 119 10.51 -4.87 4.07
CA THR A 119 10.67 -6.22 4.62
C THR A 119 11.77 -6.19 5.68
N VAL A 120 11.53 -6.85 6.81
CA VAL A 120 12.58 -7.07 7.82
C VAL A 120 13.62 -8.02 7.25
N ALA A 121 14.82 -7.51 7.00
CA ALA A 121 15.93 -8.26 6.44
C ALA A 121 16.66 -9.06 7.52
N ASP A 122 16.95 -8.41 8.65
CA ASP A 122 17.68 -9.00 9.75
C ASP A 122 17.26 -8.40 11.10
N VAL A 123 17.53 -9.15 12.16
CA VAL A 123 17.17 -8.80 13.54
C VAL A 123 18.35 -9.14 14.46
N SER A 124 18.76 -8.19 15.29
CA SER A 124 19.78 -8.39 16.31
C SER A 124 19.44 -7.72 17.63
N HIS A 125 20.13 -8.11 18.69
CA HIS A 125 20.00 -7.55 20.04
C HIS A 125 21.38 -7.13 20.55
N PRO A 126 21.91 -5.98 20.10
CA PRO A 126 23.32 -5.63 20.30
C PRO A 126 23.72 -5.48 21.76
N ALA A 127 22.76 -5.19 22.65
CA ALA A 127 23.00 -5.11 24.09
C ALA A 127 22.94 -6.47 24.81
N ARG A 128 22.42 -7.54 24.19
CA ARG A 128 22.31 -8.87 24.80
C ARG A 128 23.58 -9.67 24.58
N GLN A 129 24.09 -10.26 25.67
CA GLN A 129 25.19 -11.19 25.64
C GLN A 129 24.70 -12.64 25.46
N ASP A 130 25.61 -13.54 25.09
CA ASP A 130 25.30 -14.97 24.87
C ASP A 130 24.77 -15.67 26.14
N ASP A 131 25.12 -15.15 27.32
CA ASP A 131 24.65 -15.63 28.62
C ASP A 131 23.26 -15.10 29.02
N GLY A 132 22.65 -14.27 28.16
CA GLY A 132 21.34 -13.66 28.38
C GLY A 132 21.36 -12.40 29.24
N THR A 133 22.54 -11.94 29.70
CA THR A 133 22.68 -10.65 30.37
C THR A 133 22.69 -9.50 29.35
N THR A 134 22.51 -8.27 29.85
CA THR A 134 22.49 -7.07 29.00
C THR A 134 23.52 -6.04 29.46
N ASP A 135 24.23 -5.45 28.50
CA ASP A 135 25.12 -4.31 28.72
C ASP A 135 24.52 -3.07 28.04
N GLY A 136 23.74 -2.31 28.81
CA GLY A 136 22.98 -1.15 28.32
C GLY A 136 21.48 -1.42 28.12
N PRO A 137 20.75 -0.52 27.44
CA PRO A 137 19.33 -0.68 27.20
C PRO A 137 19.07 -1.86 26.26
N ASP A 138 18.20 -2.78 26.66
CA ASP A 138 17.78 -3.92 25.86
C ASP A 138 16.79 -3.46 24.77
N TYR A 139 17.23 -3.49 23.51
CA TYR A 139 16.41 -3.20 22.35
C TYR A 139 16.69 -4.20 21.22
N GLN A 140 15.70 -4.34 20.34
CA GLN A 140 15.82 -5.06 19.09
C GLN A 140 16.29 -4.09 18.01
N HIS A 141 17.44 -4.35 17.40
CA HIS A 141 17.89 -3.68 16.19
C HIS A 141 17.34 -4.44 14.98
N VAL A 142 16.73 -3.72 14.04
CA VAL A 142 16.10 -4.31 12.86
C VAL A 142 16.62 -3.63 11.60
N GLU A 143 17.14 -4.42 10.67
CA GLU A 143 17.50 -3.95 9.32
C GLU A 143 16.31 -4.15 8.38
N LEU A 144 16.00 -3.13 7.59
CA LEU A 144 14.85 -3.08 6.70
C LEU A 144 15.32 -2.96 5.23
N THR A 145 14.71 -3.76 4.35
CA THR A 145 14.85 -3.60 2.90
C THR A 145 13.58 -2.99 2.32
N PRO A 146 13.65 -1.90 1.54
CA PRO A 146 12.49 -1.33 0.89
C PRO A 146 11.81 -2.34 -0.04
N ILE A 147 10.48 -2.38 0.00
CA ILE A 147 9.71 -3.10 -1.01
C ILE A 147 9.51 -2.14 -2.18
N GLU A 148 10.16 -2.42 -3.31
CA GLU A 148 9.91 -1.69 -4.56
C GLU A 148 8.54 -2.08 -5.11
N GLU A 149 7.51 -1.32 -4.76
CA GLU A 149 6.24 -1.38 -5.47
C GLU A 149 6.37 -0.61 -6.79
N PRO A 150 5.84 -1.14 -7.91
CA PRO A 150 5.67 -0.34 -9.11
C PRO A 150 4.86 0.91 -8.76
N PRO A 151 5.19 2.09 -9.31
CA PRO A 151 4.44 3.30 -9.02
C PRO A 151 2.95 3.07 -9.33
N PRO A 152 2.04 3.55 -8.46
CA PRO A 152 0.63 3.36 -8.65
C PRO A 152 0.20 3.97 -9.98
N VAL A 153 -0.69 3.26 -10.68
CA VAL A 153 -1.29 3.81 -11.89
C VAL A 153 -2.39 4.76 -11.47
N ARG A 154 -2.24 6.04 -11.82
CA ARG A 154 -3.23 7.08 -11.55
C ARG A 154 -4.26 7.15 -12.66
N ASP A 155 -5.52 7.31 -12.30
CA ASP A 155 -6.50 7.80 -13.25
C ASP A 155 -6.20 9.25 -13.65
N LEU A 156 -6.72 9.69 -14.80
CA LEU A 156 -6.52 11.05 -15.30
C LEU A 156 -7.37 12.10 -14.54
N GLY A 157 -7.96 11.74 -13.39
CA GLY A 157 -8.91 12.55 -12.65
C GLY A 157 -10.31 12.61 -13.28
N ALA A 158 -11.23 13.33 -12.62
CA ALA A 158 -12.54 13.64 -13.18
C ALA A 158 -12.34 14.44 -14.49
N SER A 159 -12.80 13.87 -15.62
CA SER A 159 -12.83 14.60 -16.88
C SER A 159 -13.56 15.94 -16.66
N ALA A 160 -12.94 17.05 -17.04
CA ALA A 160 -13.44 18.42 -16.86
C ALA A 160 -14.82 18.71 -17.49
N PHE A 161 -15.46 17.71 -18.10
CA PHE A 161 -16.79 17.80 -18.71
C PHE A 161 -17.90 17.08 -17.94
N GLY A 162 -17.60 16.41 -16.81
CA GLY A 162 -18.60 15.69 -16.00
C GLY A 162 -19.36 16.54 -14.98
N ALA A 163 -18.91 17.76 -14.69
CA ALA A 163 -19.49 18.60 -13.64
C ALA A 163 -20.80 19.34 -14.04
N LEU A 164 -21.36 19.10 -15.23
CA LEU A 164 -22.49 19.91 -15.75
C LEU A 164 -23.86 19.20 -15.77
N LEU A 165 -24.05 18.06 -15.10
CA LEU A 165 -25.37 17.40 -15.02
C LEU A 165 -25.80 16.98 -13.61
N ALA A 166 -25.24 17.60 -12.56
CA ALA A 166 -25.77 17.50 -11.20
C ALA A 166 -26.23 18.88 -10.71
N GLY A 167 -27.29 19.39 -11.32
CA GLY A 167 -28.00 20.60 -10.93
C GLY A 167 -29.31 20.65 -11.70
N GLY A 168 -30.37 20.16 -11.07
CA GLY A 168 -31.73 20.19 -11.61
C GLY A 168 -32.34 21.58 -11.64
#